data_AF-A0A975TBB3-F1
#
_entry.id   AF-A0A975TBB3-F1
#
_cell.length_a   1.000
_cell.length_b   1.000
_cell.length_c   1.000
_cell.angle_alpha   90.00
_cell.angle_beta   90.00
_cell.angle_gamma   90.00
#
_symmetry.space_group_name_H-M   'P 1'
#
loop_
_entity.id
_entity.type
_entity.pdbx_description
1 polymer ?
#
loop_
_entity_poly.entity_id
_entity_poly.type
_entity_poly.pdbx_seq_one_letter_code
_entity_poly.pdbx_strand_id
1 'polypeptide(L)'
;MEKQLQDIKTFIQALPVQDITEVWIENNQLDCYSTEAKYTTKTKRITKPVVLYEATKEHPAQVKEVSEDIPEGQWKTVKFTGAITRSQQNELLKKVDKLNRAIIFARETANSIEVEKKDVATPIFSYLFDI
;
A
#
# COMPACT_ATOMS: atom_id res chain seq x y z
N MET A 1 23.57 -10.35 13.46
CA MET A 1 22.31 -9.72 13.90
C MET A 1 21.99 -8.49 13.05
N GLU A 2 22.88 -7.50 12.94
CA GLU A 2 22.64 -6.28 12.15
C GLU A 2 22.31 -6.53 10.67
N LYS A 3 23.01 -7.48 10.03
CA LYS A 3 22.70 -7.88 8.64
C LYS A 3 21.26 -8.36 8.47
N GLN A 4 20.77 -9.17 9.40
CA GLN A 4 19.40 -9.70 9.38
C GLN A 4 18.37 -8.58 9.58
N LEU A 5 18.68 -7.58 10.43
CA LEU A 5 17.81 -6.42 10.60
C LEU A 5 17.76 -5.53 9.35
N GLN A 6 18.89 -5.42 8.65
CA GLN A 6 18.96 -4.70 7.38
C GLN A 6 18.10 -5.41 6.32
N ASP A 7 18.15 -6.74 6.24
CA ASP A 7 17.32 -7.54 5.33
C ASP A 7 15.82 -7.33 5.63
N ILE A 8 15.43 -7.32 6.91
CA ILE A 8 14.05 -7.01 7.34
C ILE A 8 13.64 -5.59 6.93
N LYS A 9 14.53 -4.61 7.11
CA LYS A 9 14.26 -3.22 6.71
C LYS A 9 14.01 -3.13 5.20
N THR A 10 14.86 -3.77 4.39
CA THR A 10 14.70 -3.82 2.93
C THR A 10 13.42 -4.54 2.52
N PHE A 11 13.06 -5.63 3.20
CA PHE A 11 11.79 -6.33 2.97
C PHE A 11 10.58 -5.41 3.21
N ILE A 12 10.55 -4.68 4.35
CA ILE A 12 9.45 -3.76 4.67
C ILE A 12 9.36 -2.61 3.64
N GLN A 13 10.50 -2.12 3.16
CA GLN A 13 10.55 -1.08 2.12
C GLN A 13 10.01 -1.59 0.77
N ALA A 14 10.16 -2.87 0.48
CA ALA A 14 9.66 -3.50 -0.74
C ALA A 14 8.15 -3.81 -0.70
N LEU A 15 7.50 -3.70 0.46
CA LEU A 15 6.06 -3.96 0.56
C LEU A 15 5.25 -2.98 -0.30
N PRO A 16 4.21 -3.47 -1.01
CA PRO A 16 3.35 -2.62 -1.82
C PRO A 16 2.57 -1.65 -0.92
N VAL A 17 2.54 -0.39 -1.33
CA VAL A 17 1.84 0.69 -0.63
C VAL A 17 0.62 1.12 -1.43
N GLN A 18 -0.45 1.48 -0.73
CA GLN A 18 -1.66 2.01 -1.35
C GLN A 18 -1.39 3.27 -2.18
N ASP A 19 -2.10 3.40 -3.31
CA ASP A 19 -2.07 4.59 -4.14
C ASP A 19 -2.72 5.77 -3.41
N ILE A 20 -2.08 6.94 -3.45
CA ILE A 20 -2.54 8.17 -2.80
C ILE A 20 -3.68 8.83 -3.58
N THR A 21 -3.83 8.47 -4.87
CA THR A 21 -4.87 9.02 -5.75
C THR A 21 -6.29 8.61 -5.35
N GLU A 22 -6.43 7.53 -4.58
CA GLU A 22 -7.73 6.98 -4.21
C GLU A 22 -7.94 7.00 -2.70
N VAL A 23 -9.21 7.20 -2.30
CA VAL A 23 -9.60 7.09 -0.90
C VAL A 23 -9.92 5.64 -0.62
N TRP A 24 -9.08 5.02 0.18
CA TRP A 24 -9.18 3.64 0.60
C TRP A 24 -9.90 3.53 1.93
N ILE A 25 -10.94 2.70 1.98
CA ILE A 25 -11.75 2.43 3.16
C ILE A 25 -11.48 0.98 3.58
N GLU A 26 -11.11 0.78 4.83
CA GLU A 26 -10.87 -0.53 5.40
C GLU A 26 -12.19 -1.33 5.47
N ASN A 27 -12.17 -2.53 4.92
CA ASN A 27 -13.29 -3.45 4.96
C ASN A 27 -12.90 -4.70 5.77
N ASN A 28 -13.27 -4.70 7.05
CA ASN A 28 -12.99 -5.78 8.00
C ASN A 28 -13.68 -7.11 7.66
N GLN A 29 -14.62 -7.14 6.73
CA GLN A 29 -15.26 -8.41 6.32
C GLN A 29 -14.43 -9.17 5.28
N LEU A 30 -13.63 -8.44 4.50
CA LEU A 30 -12.82 -8.98 3.40
C LEU A 30 -11.32 -8.87 3.69
N ASP A 31 -10.94 -8.40 4.89
CA ASP A 31 -9.57 -8.13 5.31
C ASP A 31 -8.76 -7.33 4.26
N CYS A 32 -9.45 -6.40 3.58
CA CYS A 32 -8.86 -5.61 2.50
C CYS A 32 -9.37 -4.16 2.51
N TYR A 33 -8.69 -3.31 1.76
CA TYR A 33 -9.14 -1.94 1.51
C TYR A 33 -9.94 -1.86 0.23
N SER A 34 -10.99 -1.05 0.23
CA SER A 34 -11.88 -0.83 -0.92
C SER A 34 -12.13 0.65 -1.16
N THR A 35 -12.33 1.05 -2.42
CA THR A 35 -12.70 2.43 -2.75
C THR A 35 -14.22 2.61 -2.71
N GLU A 36 -14.68 3.85 -2.61
CA GLU A 36 -16.07 4.17 -2.90
C GLU A 36 -16.44 3.78 -4.34
N ALA A 37 -17.71 3.40 -4.54
CA ALA A 37 -18.20 2.99 -5.84
C ALA A 37 -18.27 4.18 -6.80
N LYS A 38 -17.43 4.15 -7.85
CA LYS A 38 -17.49 5.14 -8.93
C LYS A 38 -18.55 4.69 -9.94
N TYR A 39 -19.54 5.56 -10.18
CA TYR A 39 -20.56 5.34 -11.20
C TYR A 39 -20.19 6.10 -12.47
N THR A 40 -20.24 5.44 -13.61
CA THR A 40 -20.02 6.08 -14.91
C THR A 40 -21.15 5.71 -15.85
N THR A 41 -21.86 6.72 -16.35
CA THR A 41 -22.96 6.54 -17.31
C THR A 41 -22.39 6.56 -18.71
N LYS A 42 -22.66 5.51 -19.50
CA LYS A 42 -22.36 5.50 -20.93
C LYS A 42 -23.58 6.03 -21.68
N THR A 43 -23.38 7.02 -22.53
CA THR A 43 -24.43 7.55 -23.41
C THR A 43 -24.21 7.04 -24.83
N LYS A 44 -25.32 6.80 -25.53
CA LYS A 44 -25.36 6.45 -26.94
C LYS A 44 -26.11 7.54 -27.69
N ARG A 45 -25.45 8.09 -28.70
CA ARG A 45 -26.05 9.06 -29.61
C ARG A 45 -26.92 8.33 -30.61
N ILE A 46 -28.21 8.67 -30.66
CA ILE A 46 -29.16 8.17 -31.64
C ILE A 46 -29.61 9.34 -32.49
N THR A 47 -29.46 9.22 -33.81
CA THR A 47 -30.00 10.19 -34.76
C THR A 47 -31.43 9.79 -35.09
N LYS A 48 -32.41 10.59 -34.65
CA LYS A 48 -33.82 10.40 -34.99
C LYS A 48 -34.20 11.42 -36.09
N PRO A 49 -34.86 10.99 -37.18
CA PRO A 49 -35.42 11.91 -38.15
C PRO A 49 -36.67 12.57 -37.54
N VAL A 50 -36.63 13.88 -37.33
CA VAL A 50 -37.80 14.66 -36.90
C VAL A 50 -38.38 15.34 -38.14
N VAL A 51 -39.62 14.99 -38.46
CA VAL A 51 -40.38 15.63 -39.53
C VAL A 51 -40.89 16.96 -38.99
N LEU A 52 -40.40 18.07 -39.54
CA LEU A 52 -40.81 19.41 -39.11
C LEU A 52 -42.16 19.82 -39.70
N TYR A 53 -42.41 19.41 -40.94
CA TYR A 53 -43.68 19.59 -41.62
C TYR A 53 -43.98 18.37 -42.49
N GLU A 54 -45.22 17.89 -42.44
CA GLU A 54 -45.70 16.79 -43.26
C GLU A 54 -45.73 17.19 -44.74
N ALA A 55 -45.58 16.20 -45.63
CA ALA A 55 -45.61 16.44 -47.06
C ALA A 55 -47.01 16.97 -47.46
N THR A 56 -47.05 18.17 -48.05
CA THR A 56 -48.27 18.71 -48.67
C THR A 56 -48.25 18.42 -50.16
N LYS A 57 -49.39 18.56 -50.84
CA LYS A 57 -49.55 18.21 -52.26
C LYS A 57 -48.55 18.91 -53.20
N GLU A 58 -48.01 20.06 -52.77
CA GLU A 58 -47.12 20.94 -53.52
C GLU A 58 -45.66 20.96 -52.98
N HIS A 59 -45.40 20.43 -51.78
CA HIS A 59 -44.07 20.51 -51.14
C HIS A 59 -43.63 19.21 -50.44
N PRO A 60 -42.38 18.76 -50.64
CA PRO A 60 -41.85 17.58 -49.96
C PRO A 60 -41.65 17.85 -48.46
N ALA A 61 -41.78 16.80 -47.65
CA ALA A 61 -41.56 16.88 -46.21
C ALA A 61 -40.14 17.34 -45.88
N GLN A 62 -40.01 18.31 -44.98
CA GLN A 62 -38.72 18.73 -44.47
C GLN A 62 -38.38 17.92 -43.22
N VAL A 63 -37.40 17.02 -43.36
CA VAL A 63 -36.88 16.21 -42.26
C VAL A 63 -35.58 16.85 -41.75
N LYS A 64 -35.49 17.10 -40.45
CA LYS A 64 -34.20 17.41 -39.80
C LYS A 64 -33.76 16.22 -38.96
N GLU A 65 -32.49 15.86 -39.11
CA GLU A 65 -31.85 14.90 -38.23
C GLU A 65 -31.55 15.57 -36.90
N VAL A 66 -32.21 15.12 -35.83
CA VAL A 66 -31.90 15.55 -34.46
C VAL A 66 -31.14 14.43 -33.79
N SER A 67 -29.97 14.75 -33.27
CA SER A 67 -29.19 13.84 -32.44
C SER A 67 -29.66 13.94 -31.00
N GLU A 68 -30.04 12.81 -30.41
CA GLU A 68 -30.40 12.69 -29.01
C GLU A 68 -29.41 11.73 -28.32
N ASP A 69 -28.81 12.16 -27.20
CA ASP A 69 -27.92 11.33 -26.41
C ASP A 69 -28.72 10.61 -25.32
N ILE A 70 -28.89 9.30 -25.46
CA ILE A 70 -29.65 8.47 -24.53
C ILE A 70 -28.67 7.71 -23.61
N PRO A 71 -28.86 7.70 -22.28
CA PRO A 71 -28.05 6.86 -21.39
C PRO A 71 -28.31 5.38 -21.65
N GLU A 72 -27.28 4.65 -22.08
CA GLU A 72 -27.32 3.22 -22.45
C GLU A 72 -27.11 2.30 -21.23
N GLY A 73 -26.43 2.81 -20.18
CA GLY A 73 -26.24 2.06 -18.95
C GLY A 73 -25.30 2.74 -17.95
N GLN A 74 -25.30 2.25 -16.72
CA GLN A 74 -24.44 2.71 -15.64
C GLN A 74 -23.43 1.61 -15.26
N TRP A 75 -22.15 1.96 -15.24
CA TRP A 75 -21.08 1.10 -14.78
C TRP A 75 -20.75 1.44 -13.34
N LYS A 76 -20.68 0.43 -12.48
CA LYS A 76 -20.24 0.57 -11.08
C LYS A 76 -18.85 -0.04 -10.94
N THR A 77 -17.87 0.77 -10.59
CA THR A 77 -16.48 0.33 -10.40
C THR A 77 -16.09 0.49 -8.94
N VAL A 78 -15.65 -0.61 -8.32
CA VAL A 78 -15.07 -0.66 -6.98
C VAL A 78 -13.69 -1.29 -7.10
N LYS A 79 -12.67 -0.65 -6.55
CA LYS A 79 -11.32 -1.19 -6.51
C LYS A 79 -11.02 -1.76 -5.14
N PHE A 80 -10.19 -2.80 -5.12
CA PHE A 80 -9.77 -3.49 -3.90
C PHE A 80 -8.24 -3.57 -3.85
N THR A 81 -7.67 -3.46 -2.66
CA THR A 81 -6.23 -3.62 -2.44
C THR A 81 -5.94 -4.26 -1.09
N GLY A 82 -4.94 -5.14 -1.06
CA GLY A 82 -4.33 -5.66 0.16
C GLY A 82 -3.03 -4.94 0.53
N ALA A 83 -2.68 -3.87 -0.18
CA ALA A 83 -1.48 -3.08 0.10
C ALA A 83 -1.60 -2.38 1.46
N ILE A 84 -0.47 -2.22 2.14
CA ILE A 84 -0.42 -1.50 3.42
C ILE A 84 -0.50 0.01 3.20
N THR A 85 -1.00 0.73 4.19
CA THR A 85 -0.94 2.19 4.17
C THR A 85 0.51 2.66 4.33
N ARG A 86 0.82 3.84 3.75
CA ARG A 86 2.15 4.45 3.91
C ARG A 86 2.47 4.77 5.38
N SER A 87 1.44 5.05 6.19
CA SER A 87 1.57 5.27 7.62
C SER A 87 2.04 4.00 8.34
N GLN A 88 1.39 2.87 8.09
CA GLN A 88 1.78 1.56 8.65
C GLN A 88 3.20 1.18 8.25
N GLN A 89 3.57 1.35 6.98
CA GLN A 89 4.94 1.08 6.51
C GLN A 89 5.96 1.91 7.29
N ASN A 90 5.71 3.21 7.45
CA ASN A 90 6.59 4.10 8.21
C ASN A 90 6.69 3.71 9.68
N GLU A 91 5.60 3.27 10.30
CA GLU A 91 5.61 2.81 11.68
C GLU A 91 6.47 1.55 11.86
N LEU A 92 6.36 0.59 10.95
CA LEU A 92 7.18 -0.62 10.94
C LEU A 92 8.67 -0.28 10.79
N LEU A 93 9.01 0.63 9.86
CA LEU A 93 10.39 1.09 9.67
C LEU A 93 10.94 1.76 10.94
N LYS A 94 10.14 2.59 11.61
CA LYS A 94 10.53 3.21 12.89
C LYS A 94 10.80 2.17 13.98
N LYS A 95 9.99 1.11 14.06
CA LYS A 95 10.18 0.01 15.02
C LYS A 95 11.49 -0.73 14.75
N VAL A 96 11.79 -1.04 13.48
CA VAL A 96 13.05 -1.69 13.08
C VAL A 96 14.25 -0.81 13.39
N ASP A 97 14.20 0.48 13.08
CA ASP A 97 15.29 1.41 13.40
C ASP A 97 15.52 1.54 14.92
N LYS A 98 14.45 1.57 15.72
CA LYS A 98 14.55 1.57 17.19
C LYS A 98 15.24 0.30 17.70
N LEU A 99 14.85 -0.85 17.18
CA LEU A 99 15.46 -2.14 17.53
C LEU A 99 16.95 -2.17 17.15
N ASN A 100 17.30 -1.65 15.97
CA ASN A 100 18.68 -1.62 15.51
C ASN A 100 19.58 -0.81 16.46
N ARG A 101 19.12 0.38 16.84
CA ARG A 101 19.84 1.24 17.80
C ARG A 101 20.03 0.55 19.15
N ALA A 102 19.01 -0.14 19.65
CA ALA A 102 19.09 -0.87 20.92
C ALA A 102 20.12 -2.01 20.85
N ILE A 103 20.19 -2.73 19.73
CA ILE A 103 21.18 -3.80 19.52
C ILE A 103 22.59 -3.24 19.46
N ILE A 104 22.81 -2.17 18.71
CA ILE A 104 24.13 -1.52 18.61
C ILE A 104 24.59 -1.05 19.99
N PHE A 105 23.71 -0.36 20.73
CA PHE A 105 24.00 0.09 22.09
C PHE A 105 24.34 -1.07 23.04
N ALA A 106 23.56 -2.16 23.00
CA ALA A 106 23.83 -3.34 23.82
C ALA A 106 25.19 -3.98 23.48
N ARG A 107 25.55 -4.03 22.19
CA ARG A 107 26.85 -4.55 21.73
C ARG A 107 28.00 -3.68 22.19
N GLU A 108 27.87 -2.36 22.03
CA GLU A 108 28.87 -1.40 22.50
C GLU A 108 29.07 -1.51 24.01
N THR A 109 27.97 -1.56 24.77
CA THR A 109 28.01 -1.75 26.22
C THR A 109 28.72 -3.05 26.60
N ALA A 110 28.38 -4.17 25.94
CA ALA A 110 29.03 -5.46 26.19
C ALA A 110 30.54 -5.43 25.87
N ASN A 111 30.94 -4.75 24.80
CA ASN A 111 32.35 -4.60 24.43
C ASN A 111 33.11 -3.65 25.37
N SER A 112 32.43 -2.70 26.01
CA SER A 112 33.03 -1.77 26.99
C SER A 112 33.19 -2.37 28.38
N ILE A 113 32.65 -3.57 28.65
CA ILE A 113 32.90 -4.29 29.89
C ILE A 113 34.30 -4.89 29.81
N GLU A 114 35.25 -4.31 30.54
CA GLU A 114 36.57 -4.92 30.75
C GLU A 114 36.39 -6.23 31.51
N VAL A 115 36.58 -7.34 30.80
CA VAL A 115 36.68 -8.65 31.43
C VAL A 115 38.07 -8.74 32.05
N GLU A 116 38.15 -8.67 33.38
CA GLU A 116 39.37 -9.05 34.09
C GLU A 116 39.68 -10.51 33.73
N LYS A 117 40.66 -10.72 32.85
CA LYS A 117 41.28 -12.03 32.65
C LYS A 117 42.06 -12.37 33.91
N LYS A 118 41.39 -12.97 34.89
CA LYS A 118 42.07 -13.60 36.01
C LYS A 118 42.76 -14.85 35.49
N ASP A 119 44.07 -14.85 35.54
CA ASP A 119 44.85 -16.06 35.33
C ASP A 119 44.62 -16.99 36.52
N VAL A 120 43.64 -17.88 36.39
CA VAL A 120 43.27 -18.84 37.42
C VAL A 120 44.24 -20.02 37.48
N ALA A 121 45.13 -20.17 36.49
CA ALA A 121 46.08 -21.26 36.47
C ALA A 121 47.02 -21.18 37.68
N THR A 122 47.68 -20.05 37.90
CA THR A 122 48.65 -19.87 38.99
C THR A 122 48.07 -20.21 40.38
N PRO A 123 46.93 -19.66 40.83
CA PRO A 123 46.36 -20.01 42.13
C PRO A 123 45.88 -21.46 42.23
N ILE A 124 45.42 -22.07 41.14
CA ILE A 124 45.03 -23.49 41.12
C ILE A 124 46.27 -24.39 41.24
N PHE A 125 47.33 -24.11 40.48
CA PHE A 125 48.57 -24.88 40.52
C PHE A 125 49.30 -24.70 41.87
N SER A 126 49.34 -23.48 42.43
CA SER A 126 49.89 -23.26 43.77
C SER A 126 49.10 -24.00 44.87
N TYR A 127 47.77 -24.10 44.76
CA TYR A 127 46.97 -24.89 45.70
C TYR A 127 47.17 -26.40 45.55
N LEU A 128 47.34 -26.90 44.32
CA LEU A 128 47.46 -28.34 44.05
C LEU A 128 48.86 -28.89 44.27
N PHE A 129 49.90 -28.07 44.10
CA PHE A 129 51.29 -28.52 44.13
C PHE A 129 52.14 -27.90 45.25
N ASP A 130 51.57 -27.02 46.08
CA ASP A 130 52.29 -26.30 47.17
C ASP A 130 53.60 -25.62 46.67
N ILE A 131 53.54 -24.98 45.50
CA ILE A 131 54.61 -24.15 44.92
C ILE A 131 54.17 -22.68 44.90
#